data_AF-A0A971J4N4-F1
#
_entry.id   AF-A0A971J4N4-F1
#
_cell.length_a   1.000
_cell.length_b   1.000
_cell.length_c   1.000
_cell.angle_alpha   90.00
_cell.angle_beta   90.00
_cell.angle_gamma   90.00
#
_symmetry.space_group_name_H-M   'P 1'
#
loop_
_entity.id
_entity.type
_entity.pdbx_description
1 polymer ?
#
loop_
_entity_poly.entity_id
_entity_poly.type
_entity_poly.pdbx_seq_one_letter_code
_entity_poly.pdbx_strand_id
1 'polypeptide(L)'
;MKKSLSIMLAVLIVLATAAVANAASPNFTVGGQSYTPFPQPVLEKGTLLVPVSAIVDMFDIDAKCNSTAQTILLSKNDKDVQLNLAANEIKVSGQAASLQGLIRIIGNRAYVPLRPVAEGLGGSVSWDKNTNTVSVTVPADTNTLTIFHAGSLKAPLADLKAKFQEMYPRARIYYESSGSLDCARKVTEQGRKADLIASADYSVFDQLMIPRYTDWYAMFARNEIVLCYTDKSKYSNEVNATNWYEVLLRPGVTYCHTNPDKDPAGYRALLVWQLAEKHYNVPGLYDRLVKGCPAEQVYDAAGDLIAALQAGKVDYAFEYLSVARQNNLRYVVLPEEVNLSSTKYADFYKNARVATVGTSPGTKVEQVGQPIVYAITIPNNAPNKVLALEFAKMMLGQDGQDIMTKAGQIPIVPAQFNDASKVPAGLK
;
A
#
# COMPACT_ATOMS: atom_id res chain seq x y z
N MET A 1 -79.93 74.28 -23.89
CA MET A 1 -79.00 74.62 -25.00
C MET A 1 -77.59 74.77 -24.44
N LYS A 2 -76.60 74.09 -25.06
CA LYS A 2 -75.12 74.25 -24.95
C LYS A 2 -74.48 73.89 -23.58
N LYS A 3 -73.85 72.72 -23.47
CA LYS A 3 -72.41 72.41 -23.66
C LYS A 3 -71.49 72.87 -22.51
N SER A 4 -70.94 71.94 -21.73
CA SER A 4 -69.49 71.76 -21.62
C SER A 4 -69.15 70.34 -21.15
N LEU A 5 -68.13 69.79 -21.79
CA LEU A 5 -67.63 68.43 -21.72
C LEU A 5 -66.24 68.55 -21.07
N SER A 6 -66.02 67.92 -19.92
CA SER A 6 -64.68 67.81 -19.33
C SER A 6 -64.33 66.34 -19.17
N ILE A 7 -63.59 65.82 -20.15
CA ILE A 7 -62.98 64.49 -20.13
C ILE A 7 -61.67 64.60 -19.36
N MET A 8 -61.58 63.95 -18.21
CA MET A 8 -60.35 63.84 -17.43
C MET A 8 -59.55 62.65 -17.97
N LEU A 9 -58.50 62.94 -18.74
CA LEU A 9 -57.57 61.96 -19.29
C LEU A 9 -56.55 61.57 -18.21
N ALA A 10 -56.69 60.37 -17.64
CA ALA A 10 -55.68 59.78 -16.76
C ALA A 10 -54.52 59.25 -17.61
N VAL A 11 -53.38 59.93 -17.56
CA VAL A 11 -52.12 59.46 -18.17
C VAL A 11 -51.54 58.39 -17.26
N LEU A 12 -51.61 57.13 -17.70
CA LEU A 12 -50.97 55.99 -17.05
C LEU A 12 -49.48 55.98 -17.48
N ILE A 13 -48.59 56.46 -16.62
CA ILE A 13 -47.14 56.31 -16.82
C ILE A 13 -46.77 54.87 -16.47
N VAL A 14 -46.57 54.04 -17.50
CA VAL A 14 -45.95 52.72 -17.35
C VAL A 14 -44.46 52.91 -17.19
N LEU A 15 -43.97 52.90 -15.93
CA LEU A 15 -42.55 52.71 -15.65
C LEU A 15 -42.17 51.26 -15.99
N ALA A 16 -41.60 51.05 -17.16
CA ALA A 16 -40.91 49.81 -17.49
C ALA A 16 -39.61 49.73 -16.67
N THR A 17 -39.65 49.04 -15.53
CA THR A 17 -38.42 48.57 -14.89
C THR A 17 -37.87 47.44 -15.74
N ALA A 18 -36.76 47.69 -16.44
CA ALA A 18 -35.98 46.61 -17.03
C ALA A 18 -35.47 45.72 -15.90
N ALA A 19 -36.07 44.55 -15.74
CA ALA A 19 -35.54 43.51 -14.87
C ALA A 19 -34.16 43.15 -15.40
N VAL A 20 -33.11 43.44 -14.63
CA VAL A 20 -31.77 42.95 -14.91
C VAL A 20 -31.84 41.44 -14.75
N ALA A 21 -31.82 40.70 -15.86
CA ALA A 21 -31.77 39.26 -15.82
C ALA A 21 -30.45 38.85 -15.14
N ASN A 22 -30.51 38.37 -13.90
CA ASN A 22 -29.38 37.66 -13.30
C ASN A 22 -29.13 36.43 -14.17
N ALA A 23 -28.03 36.43 -14.92
CA ALA A 23 -27.59 35.24 -15.64
C ALA A 23 -27.44 34.10 -14.63
N ALA A 24 -28.14 32.98 -14.86
CA ALA A 24 -28.02 31.80 -14.01
C ALA A 24 -26.56 31.36 -13.96
N SER A 25 -26.06 31.02 -12.76
CA SER A 25 -24.73 30.45 -12.60
C SER A 25 -24.57 29.23 -13.53
N PRO A 26 -23.41 29.07 -14.19
CA PRO A 26 -23.21 27.91 -15.05
C PRO A 26 -23.26 26.61 -14.24
N ASN A 27 -23.77 25.55 -14.86
CA ASN A 27 -23.65 24.19 -14.35
C ASN A 27 -22.18 23.77 -14.37
N PHE A 28 -21.75 22.92 -13.43
CA PHE A 28 -20.39 22.40 -13.41
C PHE A 28 -20.38 20.89 -13.48
N THR A 29 -19.45 20.35 -14.27
CA THR A 29 -19.08 18.94 -14.21
C THR A 29 -17.57 18.77 -14.06
N VAL A 30 -17.17 17.78 -13.26
CA VAL A 30 -15.77 17.43 -13.00
C VAL A 30 -15.62 15.94 -13.25
N GLY A 31 -14.78 15.56 -14.21
CA GLY A 31 -14.63 14.15 -14.59
C GLY A 31 -15.94 13.50 -15.07
N GLY A 32 -16.87 14.29 -15.61
CA GLY A 32 -18.19 13.85 -16.04
C GLY A 32 -19.25 13.76 -14.94
N GLN A 33 -18.91 14.04 -13.68
CA GLN A 33 -19.87 14.06 -12.56
C GLN A 33 -20.34 15.50 -12.28
N SER A 34 -21.59 15.67 -11.86
CA SER A 34 -22.11 16.99 -11.45
C SER A 34 -21.33 17.49 -10.24
N TYR A 35 -20.93 18.76 -10.27
CA TYR A 35 -20.16 19.41 -9.23
C TYR A 35 -20.78 20.77 -8.90
N THR A 36 -20.74 21.17 -7.64
CA THR A 36 -21.23 22.48 -7.21
C THR A 36 -20.12 23.21 -6.47
N PRO A 37 -19.42 24.17 -7.14
CA PRO A 37 -18.35 24.91 -6.50
C PRO A 37 -18.90 25.72 -5.31
N PHE A 38 -18.17 25.66 -4.19
CA PHE A 38 -18.47 26.47 -3.02
C PHE A 38 -17.22 27.17 -2.48
N PRO A 39 -17.27 28.50 -2.22
CA PRO A 39 -18.35 29.44 -2.58
C PRO A 39 -18.58 29.56 -4.10
N GLN A 40 -19.67 30.23 -4.49
CA GLN A 40 -20.10 30.31 -5.89
C GLN A 40 -19.06 31.04 -6.77
N PRO A 41 -18.84 30.58 -8.02
CA PRO A 41 -17.97 31.25 -8.98
C PRO A 41 -18.49 32.64 -9.37
N VAL A 42 -17.59 33.50 -9.86
CA VAL A 42 -17.90 34.86 -10.31
C VAL A 42 -17.48 35.00 -11.77
N LEU A 43 -18.41 35.42 -12.64
CA LEU A 43 -18.08 35.77 -14.03
C LEU A 43 -17.69 37.25 -14.11
N GLU A 44 -16.40 37.54 -14.28
CA GLU A 44 -15.88 38.91 -14.40
C GLU A 44 -15.30 39.13 -15.79
N LYS A 45 -15.86 40.07 -16.55
CA LYS A 45 -15.36 40.47 -17.90
C LYS A 45 -15.13 39.28 -18.84
N GLY A 46 -16.03 38.30 -18.82
CA GLY A 46 -15.95 37.08 -19.64
C GLY A 46 -15.00 36.00 -19.11
N THR A 47 -14.36 36.22 -17.96
CA THR A 47 -13.52 35.22 -17.28
C THR A 47 -14.25 34.64 -16.08
N LEU A 48 -14.37 33.31 -16.03
CA LEU A 48 -14.96 32.63 -14.88
C LEU A 48 -13.91 32.47 -13.78
N LEU A 49 -14.10 33.20 -12.68
CA LEU A 49 -13.28 33.14 -11.49
C LEU A 49 -13.89 32.16 -10.50
N VAL A 50 -13.07 31.23 -9.99
CA VAL A 50 -13.46 30.25 -8.99
C VAL A 50 -12.62 30.42 -7.72
N PRO A 51 -13.16 30.14 -6.54
CA PRO A 51 -12.36 30.18 -5.32
C PRO A 51 -11.28 29.10 -5.37
N VAL A 52 -10.09 29.38 -4.82
CA VAL A 52 -8.99 28.40 -4.76
C VAL A 52 -9.43 27.10 -4.07
N SER A 53 -10.34 27.16 -3.08
CA SER A 53 -10.89 25.97 -2.43
C SER A 53 -11.62 25.03 -3.38
N ALA A 54 -12.30 25.56 -4.41
CA ALA A 54 -12.94 24.72 -5.42
C ALA A 54 -11.91 24.07 -6.34
N ILE A 55 -10.78 24.73 -6.65
CA ILE A 55 -9.68 24.09 -7.41
C ILE A 55 -9.08 22.92 -6.62
N VAL A 56 -8.79 23.15 -5.33
CA VAL A 56 -8.27 22.15 -4.39
C VAL A 56 -9.17 20.91 -4.37
N ASP A 57 -10.48 21.14 -4.23
CA ASP A 57 -11.50 20.08 -4.20
C ASP A 57 -11.66 19.37 -5.55
N MET A 58 -11.80 20.11 -6.66
CA MET A 58 -11.92 19.53 -8.00
C MET A 58 -10.73 18.64 -8.38
N PHE A 59 -9.51 19.05 -8.03
CA PHE A 59 -8.28 18.34 -8.41
C PHE A 59 -7.81 17.30 -7.38
N ASP A 60 -8.46 17.23 -6.22
CA ASP A 60 -8.05 16.42 -5.05
C ASP A 60 -6.58 16.69 -4.68
N ILE A 61 -6.26 17.96 -4.44
CA ILE A 61 -4.91 18.43 -4.10
C ILE A 61 -4.91 19.30 -2.86
N ASP A 62 -3.74 19.45 -2.24
CA ASP A 62 -3.53 20.41 -1.15
C ASP A 62 -3.02 21.75 -1.69
N ALA A 63 -3.36 22.84 -1.01
CA ALA A 63 -2.78 24.17 -1.25
C ALA A 63 -1.68 24.46 -0.22
N LYS A 64 -0.44 24.68 -0.69
CA LYS A 64 0.68 25.08 0.16
C LYS A 64 0.76 26.60 0.23
N CYS A 65 0.39 27.17 1.37
CA CYS A 65 0.43 28.61 1.60
C CYS A 65 1.75 29.05 2.25
N ASN A 66 2.35 30.13 1.75
CA ASN A 66 3.43 30.85 2.41
C ASN A 66 2.92 32.26 2.75
N SER A 67 2.69 32.51 4.04
CA SER A 67 2.13 33.77 4.54
C SER A 67 3.09 34.94 4.39
N THR A 68 4.39 34.73 4.59
CA THR A 68 5.44 35.77 4.46
C THR A 68 5.55 36.25 3.03
N ALA A 69 5.60 35.32 2.06
CA ALA A 69 5.68 35.64 0.64
C ALA A 69 4.32 35.93 0.00
N GLN A 70 3.22 35.76 0.75
CA GLN A 70 1.84 35.86 0.26
C GLN A 70 1.60 35.02 -1.02
N THR A 71 2.08 33.77 -1.02
CA THR A 71 1.93 32.85 -2.15
C THR A 71 1.14 31.60 -1.78
N ILE A 72 0.47 31.04 -2.78
CA ILE A 72 -0.20 29.73 -2.72
C ILE A 72 0.38 28.87 -3.85
N LEU A 73 0.89 27.69 -3.51
CA LEU A 73 1.35 26.69 -4.48
C LEU A 73 0.33 25.55 -4.56
N LEU A 74 -0.14 25.30 -5.78
CA LEU A 74 -0.99 24.17 -6.15
C LEU A 74 -0.17 23.20 -7.01
N SER A 75 -0.24 21.91 -6.72
CA SER A 75 0.54 20.89 -7.44
C SER A 75 -0.31 19.67 -7.75
N LYS A 76 -0.31 19.24 -9.01
CA LYS A 76 -0.88 17.97 -9.47
C LYS A 76 0.14 17.28 -10.37
N ASN A 77 0.49 16.03 -10.07
CA ASN A 77 1.50 15.28 -10.80
C ASN A 77 2.85 16.05 -10.91
N ASP A 78 3.35 16.30 -12.13
CA ASP A 78 4.55 17.09 -12.43
C ASP A 78 4.25 18.59 -12.66
N LYS A 79 2.99 19.01 -12.53
CA LYS A 79 2.54 20.37 -12.81
C LYS A 79 2.34 21.19 -11.54
N ASP A 80 2.78 22.44 -11.60
CA ASP A 80 2.64 23.41 -10.52
C ASP A 80 1.98 24.69 -11.03
N VAL A 81 1.13 25.28 -10.19
CA VAL A 81 0.60 26.62 -10.35
C VAL A 81 0.87 27.40 -9.07
N GLN A 82 1.66 28.47 -9.18
CA GLN A 82 1.96 29.37 -8.08
C GLN A 82 1.14 30.66 -8.24
N LEU A 83 0.35 30.97 -7.22
CA LEU A 83 -0.42 32.20 -7.09
C LEU A 83 0.33 33.14 -6.17
N ASN A 84 0.71 34.32 -6.66
CA ASN A 84 1.28 35.39 -5.85
C ASN A 84 0.20 36.45 -5.62
N LEU A 85 -0.30 36.51 -4.38
CA LEU A 85 -1.40 37.39 -4.00
C LEU A 85 -0.94 38.85 -3.91
N ALA A 86 0.30 39.10 -3.48
CA ALA A 86 0.88 40.44 -3.38
C ALA A 86 1.09 41.06 -4.75
N ALA A 87 1.69 40.31 -5.67
CA ALA A 87 1.97 40.75 -7.04
C ALA A 87 0.77 40.61 -7.99
N ASN A 88 -0.33 39.98 -7.55
CA ASN A 88 -1.49 39.64 -8.37
C ASN A 88 -1.10 38.87 -9.65
N GLU A 89 -0.27 37.84 -9.47
CA GLU A 89 0.40 37.11 -10.53
C GLU A 89 0.15 35.60 -10.42
N ILE A 90 -0.13 34.94 -11.55
CA ILE A 90 -0.23 33.49 -11.65
C ILE A 90 0.94 32.97 -12.50
N LYS A 91 1.75 32.07 -11.93
CA LYS A 91 2.82 31.35 -12.63
C LYS A 91 2.42 29.90 -12.84
N VAL A 92 2.44 29.44 -14.08
CA VAL A 92 2.13 28.07 -14.47
C VAL A 92 3.42 27.38 -14.92
N SER A 93 3.67 26.17 -14.42
CA SER A 93 4.85 25.39 -14.79
C SER A 93 4.93 25.19 -16.30
N GLY A 94 6.07 25.55 -16.90
CA GLY A 94 6.32 25.45 -18.34
C GLY A 94 5.83 26.64 -19.19
N GLN A 95 5.20 27.66 -18.59
CA GLN A 95 4.88 28.91 -19.28
C GLN A 95 5.88 30.02 -18.91
N ALA A 96 6.46 30.67 -19.92
CA ALA A 96 7.48 31.71 -19.73
C ALA A 96 6.91 33.06 -19.25
N ALA A 97 5.64 33.33 -19.53
CA ALA A 97 4.96 34.57 -19.14
C ALA A 97 3.95 34.29 -18.03
N SER A 98 3.99 35.11 -16.98
CA SER A 98 3.00 35.05 -15.91
C SER A 98 1.72 35.82 -16.28
N LEU A 99 0.59 35.37 -15.76
CA LEU A 99 -0.70 36.03 -15.96
C LEU A 99 -0.94 37.06 -14.85
N GLN A 100 -0.95 38.34 -15.23
CA GLN A 100 -1.05 39.47 -14.30
C GLN A 100 -2.50 39.98 -14.17
N GLY A 101 -2.87 40.43 -12.98
CA GLY A 101 -4.12 41.17 -12.76
C GLY A 101 -5.40 40.32 -12.69
N LEU A 102 -5.27 38.99 -12.54
CA LEU A 102 -6.39 38.05 -12.66
C LEU A 102 -6.86 37.44 -11.33
N ILE A 103 -6.10 37.61 -10.24
CA ILE A 103 -6.52 37.17 -8.91
C ILE A 103 -7.45 38.22 -8.30
N ARG A 104 -8.52 37.77 -7.62
CA ARG A 104 -9.43 38.63 -6.87
C ARG A 104 -9.55 38.15 -5.45
N ILE A 105 -9.53 39.08 -4.51
CA ILE A 105 -9.90 38.80 -3.12
C ILE A 105 -11.34 39.24 -2.94
N ILE A 106 -12.24 38.29 -2.69
CA ILE A 106 -13.65 38.55 -2.46
C ILE A 106 -13.99 38.06 -1.05
N GLY A 107 -14.31 39.00 -0.16
CA GLY A 107 -14.32 38.74 1.28
C GLY A 107 -12.91 38.38 1.76
N ASN A 108 -12.75 37.16 2.29
CA ASN A 108 -11.45 36.63 2.76
C ASN A 108 -10.97 35.43 1.92
N ARG A 109 -11.35 35.36 0.64
CA ARG A 109 -11.05 34.22 -0.24
C ARG A 109 -10.43 34.71 -1.55
N ALA A 110 -9.38 34.01 -1.98
CA ALA A 110 -8.77 34.21 -3.28
C ALA A 110 -9.58 33.49 -4.36
N TYR A 111 -9.90 34.22 -5.42
CA TYR A 111 -10.54 33.74 -6.64
C TYR A 111 -9.55 33.84 -7.79
N VAL A 112 -9.51 32.80 -8.61
CA VAL A 112 -8.58 32.65 -9.72
C VAL A 112 -9.33 32.26 -10.99
N PRO A 113 -8.83 32.61 -12.19
CA PRO A 113 -9.43 32.15 -13.43
C PRO A 113 -9.36 30.63 -13.54
N LEU A 114 -10.51 30.00 -13.72
CA LEU A 114 -10.61 28.54 -13.75
C LEU A 114 -9.70 27.92 -14.81
N ARG A 115 -9.78 28.42 -16.05
CA ARG A 115 -9.09 27.83 -17.21
C ARG A 115 -7.56 27.74 -17.05
N PRO A 116 -6.80 28.84 -16.86
CA PRO A 116 -5.34 28.75 -16.81
C PRO A 116 -4.84 27.99 -15.57
N VAL A 117 -5.57 28.02 -14.46
CA VAL A 117 -5.19 27.25 -13.27
C VAL A 117 -5.46 25.76 -13.49
N ALA A 118 -6.64 25.40 -14.00
CA ALA A 118 -7.00 24.01 -14.27
C ALA A 118 -6.11 23.39 -15.37
N GLU A 119 -5.91 24.09 -16.49
CA GLU A 119 -5.01 23.66 -17.57
C GLU A 119 -3.55 23.66 -17.10
N GLY A 120 -3.15 24.61 -16.26
CA GLY A 120 -1.83 24.66 -15.65
C GLY A 120 -1.54 23.50 -14.70
N LEU A 121 -2.57 22.87 -14.12
CA LEU A 121 -2.49 21.63 -13.34
C LEU A 121 -2.63 20.36 -14.21
N GLY A 122 -2.67 20.50 -15.54
CA GLY A 122 -2.79 19.39 -16.50
C GLY A 122 -4.22 18.95 -16.79
N GLY A 123 -5.23 19.69 -16.32
CA GLY A 123 -6.63 19.47 -16.66
C GLY A 123 -7.04 20.11 -17.99
N SER A 124 -8.34 20.09 -18.28
CA SER A 124 -8.91 20.86 -19.40
C SER A 124 -10.22 21.50 -18.97
N VAL A 125 -10.58 22.61 -19.62
CA VAL A 125 -11.84 23.32 -19.38
C VAL A 125 -12.57 23.57 -20.69
N SER A 126 -13.79 23.04 -20.77
CA SER A 126 -14.71 23.28 -21.89
C SER A 126 -16.00 23.91 -21.41
N TRP A 127 -16.67 24.62 -22.32
CA TRP A 127 -17.94 25.28 -22.05
C TRP A 127 -18.95 24.84 -23.10
N ASP A 128 -20.05 24.23 -22.66
CA ASP A 128 -21.23 23.97 -23.48
C ASP A 128 -22.22 25.13 -23.32
N LYS A 129 -22.44 25.86 -24.41
CA LYS A 129 -23.33 27.02 -24.44
C LYS A 129 -24.82 26.62 -24.39
N ASN A 130 -25.18 25.46 -24.92
CA ASN A 130 -26.56 25.02 -25.02
C ASN A 130 -27.10 24.63 -23.64
N THR A 131 -26.27 23.99 -22.82
CA THR A 131 -26.63 23.56 -21.47
C THR A 131 -26.10 24.50 -20.38
N ASN A 132 -25.41 25.58 -20.75
CA ASN A 132 -24.71 26.48 -19.84
C ASN A 132 -23.80 25.72 -18.85
N THR A 133 -23.03 24.75 -19.36
CA THR A 133 -22.22 23.83 -18.54
C THR A 133 -20.74 24.07 -18.73
N VAL A 134 -20.02 24.24 -17.63
CA VAL A 134 -18.56 24.21 -17.53
C VAL A 134 -18.13 22.79 -17.20
N SER A 135 -17.32 22.18 -18.06
CA SER A 135 -16.78 20.85 -17.85
C SER A 135 -15.28 20.91 -17.62
N VAL A 136 -14.84 20.41 -16.48
CA VAL A 136 -13.45 20.30 -16.08
C VAL A 136 -13.03 18.83 -16.14
N THR A 137 -11.95 18.54 -16.85
CA THR A 137 -11.29 17.22 -16.77
C THR A 137 -10.07 17.33 -15.87
N VAL A 138 -9.88 16.34 -15.00
CA VAL A 138 -8.76 16.29 -14.07
C VAL A 138 -7.85 15.14 -14.51
N PRO A 139 -6.52 15.34 -14.58
CA PRO A 139 -5.61 14.27 -14.91
C PRO A 139 -5.62 13.21 -13.80
N ALA A 140 -5.52 11.94 -14.17
CA ALA A 140 -5.37 10.86 -13.20
C ALA A 140 -4.11 11.07 -12.35
N ASP A 141 -4.12 10.62 -11.10
CA ASP A 141 -2.95 10.68 -10.23
C ASP A 141 -1.85 9.73 -10.72
N THR A 142 -0.75 10.31 -11.19
CA THR A 142 0.42 9.56 -11.65
C THR A 142 1.49 9.42 -10.56
N ASN A 143 1.29 10.07 -9.42
CA ASN A 143 2.24 10.09 -8.31
C ASN A 143 1.79 9.25 -7.12
N THR A 144 0.61 8.66 -7.16
CA THR A 144 0.07 7.87 -6.06
C THR A 144 0.32 6.38 -6.27
N LEU A 145 0.68 5.67 -5.20
CA LEU A 145 0.74 4.22 -5.14
C LEU A 145 -0.06 3.72 -3.95
N THR A 146 -1.04 2.85 -4.20
CA THR A 146 -1.70 2.04 -3.18
C THR A 146 -1.11 0.63 -3.21
N ILE A 147 -0.50 0.21 -2.11
CA ILE A 147 0.16 -1.09 -2.01
C ILE A 147 -0.49 -1.90 -0.88
N PHE A 148 -1.06 -3.04 -1.24
CA PHE A 148 -1.57 -4.02 -0.27
C PHE A 148 -0.46 -5.02 0.04
N HIS A 149 -0.15 -5.24 1.31
CA HIS A 149 0.98 -6.09 1.67
C HIS A 149 0.73 -6.97 2.90
N ALA A 150 1.43 -8.09 2.95
CA ALA A 150 1.49 -8.95 4.12
C ALA A 150 2.11 -8.21 5.32
N GLY A 151 1.61 -8.50 6.53
CA GLY A 151 2.06 -7.83 7.75
C GLY A 151 3.57 -7.90 8.01
N SER A 152 4.21 -9.04 7.70
CA SER A 152 5.66 -9.23 7.88
C SER A 152 6.52 -8.34 6.97
N LEU A 153 5.94 -7.72 5.93
CA LEU A 153 6.65 -6.80 5.04
C LEU A 153 6.59 -5.33 5.51
N LYS A 154 5.91 -5.02 6.62
CA LYS A 154 5.71 -3.64 7.07
C LYS A 154 7.02 -2.87 7.28
N ALA A 155 7.99 -3.47 7.97
CA ALA A 155 9.28 -2.84 8.24
C ALA A 155 10.11 -2.59 6.96
N PRO A 156 10.40 -3.60 6.11
CA PRO A 156 11.16 -3.36 4.87
C PRO A 156 10.41 -2.45 3.88
N LEU A 157 9.08 -2.47 3.82
CA LEU A 157 8.32 -1.56 2.95
C LEU A 157 8.38 -0.10 3.44
N ALA A 158 8.54 0.14 4.74
CA ALA A 158 8.79 1.49 5.26
C ALA A 158 10.14 2.05 4.77
N ASP A 159 11.19 1.23 4.84
CA ASP A 159 12.53 1.59 4.32
C ASP A 159 12.50 1.78 2.79
N LEU A 160 11.82 0.90 2.06
CA LEU A 160 11.62 1.04 0.61
C LEU A 160 10.85 2.31 0.25
N LYS A 161 9.84 2.71 1.05
CA LYS A 161 9.11 3.96 0.83
C LYS A 161 10.02 5.17 0.96
N ALA A 162 10.84 5.22 2.02
CA ALA A 162 11.78 6.31 2.21
C ALA A 162 12.74 6.39 1.01
N LYS A 163 13.31 5.25 0.58
CA LYS A 163 14.22 5.18 -0.56
C LYS A 163 13.54 5.60 -1.87
N PHE A 164 12.32 5.15 -2.11
CA PHE A 164 11.56 5.50 -3.31
C PHE A 164 11.27 7.00 -3.38
N GLN A 165 10.98 7.63 -2.25
CA GLN A 165 10.71 9.06 -2.18
C GLN A 165 11.96 9.94 -2.35
N GLU A 166 13.18 9.39 -2.22
CA GLU A 166 14.41 10.09 -2.63
C GLU A 166 14.47 10.30 -4.15
N MET A 167 14.08 9.27 -4.92
CA MET A 167 14.10 9.31 -6.39
C MET A 167 12.82 9.88 -6.99
N TYR A 168 11.70 9.73 -6.29
CA TYR A 168 10.39 10.24 -6.68
C TYR A 168 9.81 11.13 -5.56
N PRO A 169 10.30 12.39 -5.38
CA PRO A 169 9.92 13.25 -4.25
C PRO A 169 8.43 13.61 -4.18
N ARG A 170 7.72 13.50 -5.29
CA ARG A 170 6.27 13.74 -5.37
C ARG A 170 5.44 12.48 -5.15
N ALA A 171 6.06 11.31 -5.07
CA ALA A 171 5.36 10.05 -4.88
C ALA A 171 4.68 9.98 -3.50
N ARG A 172 3.40 9.59 -3.52
CA ARG A 172 2.56 9.38 -2.35
C ARG A 172 2.23 7.89 -2.26
N ILE A 173 2.91 7.18 -1.34
CA ILE A 173 2.71 5.74 -1.15
C ILE A 173 1.80 5.50 0.05
N TYR A 174 0.66 4.86 -0.20
CA TYR A 174 -0.32 4.42 0.77
C TYR A 174 -0.19 2.91 0.96
N TYR A 175 0.20 2.50 2.16
CA TYR A 175 0.30 1.10 2.54
C TYR A 175 -0.96 0.65 3.27
N GLU A 176 -1.43 -0.54 2.92
CA GLU A 176 -2.42 -1.25 3.69
C GLU A 176 -1.98 -2.68 3.99
N SER A 177 -1.83 -2.96 5.28
CA SER A 177 -1.33 -4.24 5.78
C SER A 177 -2.49 -5.15 6.16
N SER A 178 -2.45 -6.42 5.75
CA SER A 178 -3.33 -7.49 6.24
C SER A 178 -2.67 -8.87 6.02
N GLY A 179 -3.38 -9.98 6.28
CA GLY A 179 -2.93 -11.29 5.81
C GLY A 179 -2.85 -11.34 4.28
N SER A 180 -1.96 -12.16 3.72
CA SER A 180 -1.76 -12.28 2.27
C SER A 180 -3.05 -12.59 1.51
N LEU A 181 -3.85 -13.55 2.01
CA LEU A 181 -5.16 -13.88 1.44
C LEU A 181 -6.10 -12.68 1.46
N ASP A 182 -6.16 -11.93 2.56
CA ASP A 182 -7.01 -10.74 2.67
C ASP A 182 -6.56 -9.63 1.72
N CYS A 183 -5.24 -9.47 1.51
CA CYS A 183 -4.71 -8.56 0.50
C CYS A 183 -5.23 -8.89 -0.91
N ALA A 184 -5.23 -10.18 -1.29
CA ALA A 184 -5.77 -10.62 -2.57
C ALA A 184 -7.30 -10.44 -2.61
N ARG A 185 -8.03 -10.84 -1.57
CA ARG A 185 -9.50 -10.70 -1.48
C ARG A 185 -10.01 -9.27 -1.57
N LYS A 186 -9.24 -8.29 -1.07
CA LYS A 186 -9.57 -6.87 -1.29
C LYS A 186 -9.72 -6.54 -2.77
N VAL A 187 -8.89 -7.12 -3.64
CA VAL A 187 -8.97 -6.91 -5.08
C VAL A 187 -9.98 -7.86 -5.74
N THR A 188 -9.97 -9.14 -5.38
CA THR A 188 -10.70 -10.19 -6.10
C THR A 188 -12.19 -10.24 -5.71
N GLU A 189 -12.51 -9.95 -4.45
CA GLU A 189 -13.87 -10.07 -3.89
C GLU A 189 -14.48 -8.70 -3.57
N GLN A 190 -13.70 -7.75 -3.03
CA GLN A 190 -14.21 -6.44 -2.61
C GLN A 190 -14.13 -5.37 -3.71
N GLY A 191 -13.54 -5.70 -4.87
CA GLY A 191 -13.40 -4.79 -6.01
C GLY A 191 -12.49 -3.58 -5.76
N ARG A 192 -11.68 -3.61 -4.70
CA ARG A 192 -10.74 -2.53 -4.37
C ARG A 192 -9.58 -2.54 -5.35
N LYS A 193 -8.99 -1.37 -5.57
CA LYS A 193 -7.85 -1.20 -6.48
C LYS A 193 -6.57 -1.04 -5.68
N ALA A 194 -5.54 -1.75 -6.11
CA ALA A 194 -4.18 -1.59 -5.64
C ALA A 194 -3.25 -1.52 -6.86
N ASP A 195 -2.18 -0.75 -6.72
CA ASP A 195 -1.13 -0.62 -7.72
C ASP A 195 -0.13 -1.76 -7.64
N LEU A 196 0.11 -2.30 -6.44
CA LEU A 196 0.96 -3.46 -6.20
C LEU A 196 0.42 -4.28 -5.03
N ILE A 197 0.55 -5.59 -5.12
CA ILE A 197 0.26 -6.51 -4.01
C ILE A 197 1.53 -7.27 -3.66
N ALA A 198 1.89 -7.30 -2.37
CA ALA A 198 3.03 -8.04 -1.85
C ALA A 198 2.58 -9.10 -0.84
N SER A 199 2.74 -10.36 -1.19
CA SER A 199 2.33 -11.52 -0.41
C SER A 199 3.51 -12.15 0.33
N ALA A 200 3.26 -12.71 1.52
CA ALA A 200 4.16 -13.61 2.23
C ALA A 200 4.03 -15.09 1.82
N ASP A 201 3.15 -15.37 0.87
CA ASP A 201 2.91 -16.67 0.27
C ASP A 201 2.57 -16.48 -1.21
N TYR A 202 3.50 -16.83 -2.08
CA TYR A 202 3.33 -16.66 -3.51
C TYR A 202 2.11 -17.40 -4.08
N SER A 203 1.72 -18.52 -3.48
CA SER A 203 0.63 -19.36 -4.00
C SER A 203 -0.74 -18.69 -3.91
N VAL A 204 -0.86 -17.64 -3.08
CA VAL A 204 -2.06 -16.80 -3.01
C VAL A 204 -2.42 -16.21 -4.38
N PHE A 205 -1.42 -15.90 -5.20
CA PHE A 205 -1.66 -15.38 -6.55
C PHE A 205 -2.26 -16.45 -7.46
N ASP A 206 -1.77 -17.68 -7.42
CA ASP A 206 -2.34 -18.80 -8.17
C ASP A 206 -3.77 -19.12 -7.74
N GLN A 207 -4.04 -19.07 -6.43
CA GLN A 207 -5.33 -19.46 -5.85
C GLN A 207 -6.43 -18.44 -6.09
N LEU A 208 -6.12 -17.14 -6.00
CA LEU A 208 -7.13 -16.09 -5.94
C LEU A 208 -7.07 -15.07 -7.08
N MET A 209 -5.91 -14.87 -7.72
CA MET A 209 -5.72 -13.76 -8.64
C MET A 209 -5.52 -14.18 -10.09
N ILE A 210 -4.80 -15.27 -10.35
CA ILE A 210 -4.56 -15.76 -11.71
C ILE A 210 -5.80 -16.49 -12.23
N PRO A 211 -6.17 -16.33 -13.53
CA PRO A 211 -5.60 -15.37 -14.49
C PRO A 211 -6.34 -14.01 -14.50
N ARG A 212 -7.43 -13.88 -13.74
CA ARG A 212 -8.38 -12.77 -13.91
C ARG A 212 -7.80 -11.40 -13.52
N TYR A 213 -7.02 -11.36 -12.45
CA TYR A 213 -6.53 -10.11 -11.84
C TYR A 213 -5.03 -9.91 -12.04
N THR A 214 -4.28 -10.95 -12.41
CA THR A 214 -2.89 -10.85 -12.87
C THR A 214 -2.55 -12.11 -13.64
N ASP A 215 -1.52 -12.04 -14.48
CA ASP A 215 -0.96 -13.19 -15.21
C ASP A 215 0.44 -13.57 -14.72
N TRP A 216 1.02 -12.79 -13.81
CA TRP A 216 2.39 -12.96 -13.35
C TRP A 216 2.57 -12.59 -11.89
N TYR A 217 3.59 -13.15 -11.25
CA TYR A 217 4.13 -12.66 -9.99
C TYR A 217 5.64 -12.92 -9.93
N ALA A 218 6.33 -12.13 -9.10
CA ALA A 218 7.77 -12.23 -8.88
C ALA A 218 8.04 -12.63 -7.43
N MET A 219 8.61 -13.82 -7.23
CA MET A 219 9.16 -14.28 -5.96
C MET A 219 10.51 -13.60 -5.72
N PHE A 220 10.58 -12.78 -4.67
CA PHE A 220 11.69 -11.85 -4.46
C PHE A 220 12.46 -12.07 -3.16
N ALA A 221 11.85 -12.74 -2.18
CA ALA A 221 12.48 -13.05 -0.91
C ALA A 221 11.89 -14.34 -0.33
N ARG A 222 12.63 -14.96 0.58
CA ARG A 222 12.18 -16.09 1.39
C ARG A 222 12.46 -15.84 2.86
N ASN A 223 11.76 -16.60 3.69
CA ASN A 223 12.14 -16.81 5.09
C ASN A 223 12.40 -18.30 5.33
N GLU A 224 12.90 -18.64 6.50
CA GLU A 224 13.11 -20.02 6.89
C GLU A 224 12.95 -20.17 8.40
N ILE A 225 12.47 -21.33 8.83
CA ILE A 225 12.46 -21.67 10.25
C ILE A 225 13.86 -22.12 10.64
N VAL A 226 14.38 -21.53 11.71
CA VAL A 226 15.67 -21.86 12.31
C VAL A 226 15.49 -22.25 13.77
N LEU A 227 16.54 -22.86 14.33
CA LEU A 227 16.61 -23.10 15.77
C LEU A 227 17.45 -21.99 16.42
N CYS A 228 16.77 -21.03 17.04
CA CYS A 228 17.37 -19.92 17.77
C CYS A 228 17.92 -20.37 19.13
N TYR A 229 19.03 -19.75 19.56
CA TYR A 229 19.65 -19.98 20.86
C TYR A 229 20.53 -18.78 21.28
N THR A 230 21.13 -18.86 22.47
CA THR A 230 22.11 -17.88 22.98
C THR A 230 23.32 -18.59 23.55
N ASP A 231 24.33 -17.85 23.96
CA ASP A 231 25.51 -18.42 24.64
C ASP A 231 25.17 -19.08 25.99
N LYS A 232 24.02 -18.73 26.58
CA LYS A 232 23.52 -19.32 27.84
C LYS A 232 22.86 -20.67 27.64
N SER A 233 22.50 -21.01 26.40
CA SER A 233 21.77 -22.22 26.07
C SER A 233 22.64 -23.46 26.31
N LYS A 234 22.06 -24.49 26.93
CA LYS A 234 22.75 -25.76 27.14
C LYS A 234 23.20 -26.38 25.82
N TYR A 235 24.47 -26.77 25.74
CA TYR A 235 25.09 -27.38 24.56
C TYR A 235 25.16 -26.47 23.32
N SER A 236 25.17 -25.15 23.52
CA SER A 236 25.27 -24.11 22.46
C SER A 236 26.51 -24.25 21.55
N ASN A 237 27.57 -24.92 22.01
CA ASN A 237 28.79 -25.18 21.25
C ASN A 237 28.76 -26.51 20.46
N GLU A 238 27.76 -27.38 20.68
CA GLU A 238 27.64 -28.69 20.03
C GLU A 238 26.52 -28.72 18.98
N VAL A 239 25.46 -27.93 19.20
CA VAL A 239 24.25 -27.91 18.38
C VAL A 239 24.55 -27.45 16.95
N ASN A 240 24.05 -28.19 15.96
CA ASN A 240 24.23 -27.90 14.55
C ASN A 240 23.11 -28.55 13.68
N ALA A 241 23.17 -28.34 12.37
CA ALA A 241 22.12 -28.75 11.44
C ALA A 241 21.88 -30.27 11.37
N THR A 242 22.80 -31.11 11.82
CA THR A 242 22.66 -32.57 11.76
C THR A 242 22.28 -33.21 13.08
N ASN A 243 22.50 -32.55 14.22
CA ASN A 243 22.29 -33.14 15.55
C ASN A 243 21.30 -32.37 16.44
N TRP A 244 20.70 -31.27 15.94
CA TRP A 244 19.88 -30.38 16.76
C TRP A 244 18.78 -31.12 17.53
N TYR A 245 18.10 -32.06 16.89
CA TYR A 245 17.00 -32.81 17.50
C TYR A 245 17.48 -33.74 18.61
N GLU A 246 18.71 -34.25 18.53
CA GLU A 246 19.31 -35.07 19.58
C GLU A 246 19.65 -34.20 20.79
N VAL A 247 20.18 -32.99 20.55
CA VAL A 247 20.47 -32.01 21.61
C VAL A 247 19.19 -31.61 22.34
N LEU A 248 18.11 -31.31 21.61
CA LEU A 248 16.82 -30.95 22.21
C LEU A 248 16.23 -32.06 23.09
N LEU A 249 16.48 -33.33 22.76
CA LEU A 249 15.97 -34.47 23.50
C LEU A 249 16.87 -34.90 24.68
N ARG A 250 17.98 -34.19 24.95
CA ARG A 250 18.83 -34.48 26.12
C ARG A 250 18.11 -34.10 27.42
N PRO A 251 18.32 -34.86 28.52
CA PRO A 251 17.74 -34.52 29.82
C PRO A 251 18.08 -33.10 30.26
N GLY A 252 17.04 -32.34 30.60
CA GLY A 252 17.17 -30.98 31.12
C GLY A 252 17.35 -29.89 30.06
N VAL A 253 17.39 -30.21 28.77
CA VAL A 253 17.30 -29.18 27.71
C VAL A 253 15.84 -28.74 27.55
N THR A 254 15.63 -27.45 27.38
CA THR A 254 14.31 -26.84 27.24
C THR A 254 14.21 -26.10 25.92
N TYR A 255 13.06 -26.17 25.25
CA TYR A 255 12.88 -25.49 23.97
C TYR A 255 11.43 -25.14 23.73
N CYS A 256 11.21 -24.10 22.93
CA CYS A 256 9.89 -23.53 22.75
C CYS A 256 9.57 -23.22 21.29
N HIS A 257 8.29 -22.92 21.07
CA HIS A 257 7.78 -22.28 19.87
C HIS A 257 6.63 -21.33 20.28
N THR A 258 6.18 -20.48 19.37
CA THR A 258 4.99 -19.66 19.62
C THR A 258 3.69 -20.46 19.49
N ASN A 259 2.57 -19.93 19.97
CA ASN A 259 1.30 -20.62 19.98
C ASN A 259 0.81 -20.92 18.53
N PRO A 260 0.65 -22.20 18.13
CA PRO A 260 0.24 -22.57 16.78
C PRO A 260 -1.11 -22.00 16.33
N ASP A 261 -2.01 -21.70 17.27
CA ASP A 261 -3.33 -21.14 16.98
C ASP A 261 -3.31 -19.62 16.77
N LYS A 262 -2.22 -18.95 17.18
CA LYS A 262 -2.11 -17.48 17.17
C LYS A 262 -1.00 -16.97 16.26
N ASP A 263 0.07 -17.74 16.08
CA ASP A 263 1.26 -17.33 15.36
C ASP A 263 1.71 -18.39 14.34
N PRO A 264 1.90 -18.00 13.07
CA PRO A 264 2.46 -18.87 12.06
C PRO A 264 3.80 -19.53 12.38
N ALA A 265 4.69 -18.88 13.14
CA ALA A 265 5.95 -19.51 13.53
C ALA A 265 5.70 -20.78 14.36
N GLY A 266 4.67 -20.76 15.21
CA GLY A 266 4.25 -21.86 16.06
C GLY A 266 3.84 -23.11 15.30
N TYR A 267 2.86 -23.00 14.40
CA TYR A 267 2.46 -24.17 13.61
C TYR A 267 3.56 -24.60 12.63
N ARG A 268 4.39 -23.66 12.13
CA ARG A 268 5.53 -24.00 11.26
C ARG A 268 6.62 -24.77 11.99
N ALA A 269 6.85 -24.52 13.28
CA ALA A 269 7.75 -25.33 14.10
C ALA A 269 7.27 -26.80 14.14
N LEU A 270 5.98 -27.02 14.36
CA LEU A 270 5.39 -28.37 14.35
C LEU A 270 5.47 -29.04 12.97
N LEU A 271 5.29 -28.28 11.88
CA LEU A 271 5.50 -28.79 10.52
C LEU A 271 6.96 -29.22 10.30
N VAL A 272 7.92 -28.39 10.72
CA VAL A 272 9.36 -28.70 10.66
C VAL A 272 9.67 -29.99 11.41
N TRP A 273 9.07 -30.22 12.59
CA TRP A 273 9.29 -31.45 13.36
C TRP A 273 8.77 -32.70 12.65
N GLN A 274 7.60 -32.63 12.02
CA GLN A 274 7.07 -33.74 11.20
C GLN A 274 7.95 -34.01 9.98
N LEU A 275 8.46 -32.96 9.33
CA LEU A 275 9.37 -33.08 8.19
C LEU A 275 10.73 -33.63 8.61
N ALA A 276 11.24 -33.23 9.77
CA ALA A 276 12.49 -33.72 10.34
C ALA A 276 12.45 -35.23 10.60
N GLU A 277 11.35 -35.75 11.16
CA GLU A 277 11.17 -37.19 11.34
C GLU A 277 11.39 -37.97 10.03
N LYS A 278 10.78 -37.47 8.94
CA LYS A 278 10.90 -38.08 7.61
C LYS A 278 12.28 -37.89 6.99
N HIS A 279 12.84 -36.69 7.11
CA HIS A 279 14.13 -36.34 6.52
C HIS A 279 15.30 -37.10 7.16
N TYR A 280 15.35 -37.14 8.49
CA TYR A 280 16.43 -37.84 9.23
C TYR A 280 16.17 -39.34 9.41
N ASN A 281 15.01 -39.84 8.97
CA ASN A 281 14.59 -41.23 9.14
C ASN A 281 14.67 -41.69 10.62
N VAL A 282 14.08 -40.89 11.50
CA VAL A 282 14.06 -41.14 12.95
C VAL A 282 12.60 -41.33 13.41
N PRO A 283 12.06 -42.57 13.38
CA PRO A 283 10.67 -42.82 13.75
C PRO A 283 10.31 -42.31 15.15
N GLY A 284 9.14 -41.68 15.28
CA GLY A 284 8.64 -41.11 16.53
C GLY A 284 9.41 -39.88 17.00
N LEU A 285 10.15 -39.20 16.11
CA LEU A 285 10.83 -37.95 16.45
C LEU A 285 9.83 -36.83 16.76
N TYR A 286 8.77 -36.70 15.96
CA TYR A 286 7.75 -35.67 16.18
C TYR A 286 7.12 -35.78 17.56
N ASP A 287 6.64 -36.97 17.94
CA ASP A 287 5.98 -37.19 19.23
C ASP A 287 6.92 -36.94 20.42
N ARG A 288 8.21 -37.27 20.28
CA ARG A 288 9.22 -36.98 21.30
C ARG A 288 9.49 -35.48 21.44
N LEU A 289 9.53 -34.75 20.32
CA LEU A 289 9.69 -33.29 20.34
C LEU A 289 8.47 -32.59 20.95
N VAL A 290 7.25 -33.01 20.57
CA VAL A 290 6.01 -32.51 21.18
C VAL A 290 5.98 -32.78 22.68
N LYS A 291 6.36 -34.00 23.10
CA LYS A 291 6.43 -34.34 24.53
C LYS A 291 7.47 -33.52 25.30
N GLY A 292 8.58 -33.14 24.65
CA GLY A 292 9.65 -32.35 25.27
C GLY A 292 9.38 -30.84 25.32
N CYS A 293 8.36 -30.35 24.63
CA CYS A 293 7.92 -28.94 24.63
C CYS A 293 6.49 -28.83 25.17
N PRO A 294 6.30 -28.91 26.51
CA PRO A 294 4.98 -28.84 27.11
C PRO A 294 4.36 -27.44 26.98
N ALA A 295 3.07 -27.30 27.29
CA ALA A 295 2.30 -26.06 27.09
C ALA A 295 2.90 -24.84 27.80
N GLU A 296 3.61 -25.03 28.92
CA GLU A 296 4.30 -23.96 29.66
C GLU A 296 5.50 -23.38 28.88
N GLN A 297 5.97 -24.08 27.86
CA GLN A 297 7.01 -23.64 26.92
C GLN A 297 6.43 -23.14 25.60
N VAL A 298 5.12 -22.88 25.54
CA VAL A 298 4.45 -22.27 24.39
C VAL A 298 4.11 -20.82 24.71
N TYR A 299 4.60 -19.91 23.88
CA TYR A 299 4.42 -18.46 24.07
C TYR A 299 3.40 -17.90 23.09
N ASP A 300 2.53 -17.00 23.54
CA ASP A 300 1.52 -16.42 22.66
C ASP A 300 2.10 -15.47 21.59
N ALA A 301 3.29 -14.90 21.82
CA ALA A 301 3.94 -13.96 20.92
C ALA A 301 5.45 -14.17 20.85
N ALA A 302 6.03 -13.89 19.69
CA ALA A 302 7.48 -13.98 19.46
C ALA A 302 8.30 -13.11 20.44
N GLY A 303 7.80 -11.94 20.84
CA GLY A 303 8.48 -11.07 21.79
C GLY A 303 8.72 -11.72 23.16
N ASP A 304 7.70 -12.43 23.69
CA ASP A 304 7.80 -13.12 24.98
C ASP A 304 8.75 -14.33 24.88
N LEU A 305 8.69 -15.05 23.76
CA LEU A 305 9.60 -16.15 23.45
C LEU A 305 11.06 -15.68 23.38
N ILE A 306 11.33 -14.58 22.67
CA ILE A 306 12.66 -13.98 22.56
C ILE A 306 13.17 -13.56 23.94
N ALA A 307 12.34 -12.89 24.73
CA ALA A 307 12.70 -12.46 26.07
C ALA A 307 13.03 -13.66 26.99
N ALA A 308 12.27 -14.75 26.89
CA ALA A 308 12.54 -15.98 27.63
C ALA A 308 13.89 -16.61 27.23
N LEU A 309 14.19 -16.66 25.93
CA LEU A 309 15.44 -17.18 25.40
C LEU A 309 16.65 -16.35 25.85
N GLN A 310 16.57 -15.01 25.74
CA GLN A 310 17.63 -14.09 26.18
C GLN A 310 17.87 -14.12 27.70
N ALA A 311 16.79 -14.33 28.47
CA ALA A 311 16.86 -14.52 29.92
C ALA A 311 17.42 -15.89 30.33
N GLY A 312 17.56 -16.85 29.41
CA GLY A 312 17.97 -18.23 29.70
C GLY A 312 16.89 -19.05 30.41
N LYS A 313 15.62 -18.66 30.28
CA LYS A 313 14.48 -19.45 30.80
C LYS A 313 14.18 -20.68 29.95
N VAL A 314 14.56 -20.62 28.68
CA VAL A 314 14.54 -21.71 27.70
C VAL A 314 15.88 -21.75 26.98
N ASP A 315 16.32 -22.92 26.55
CA ASP A 315 17.61 -23.07 25.86
C ASP A 315 17.48 -22.79 24.36
N TYR A 316 16.40 -23.25 23.71
CA TYR A 316 16.23 -23.12 22.27
C TYR A 316 14.83 -22.65 21.89
N ALA A 317 14.68 -22.06 20.70
CA ALA A 317 13.38 -21.69 20.18
C ALA A 317 13.28 -21.87 18.66
N PHE A 318 12.15 -22.35 18.17
CA PHE A 318 11.87 -22.36 16.73
C PHE A 318 11.23 -21.05 16.31
N GLU A 319 11.90 -20.34 15.40
CA GLU A 319 11.44 -19.04 14.93
C GLU A 319 12.05 -18.73 13.54
N TYR A 320 11.56 -17.69 12.86
CA TYR A 320 12.13 -17.27 11.58
C TYR A 320 13.58 -16.78 11.69
N LEU A 321 14.38 -17.04 10.66
CA LEU A 321 15.71 -16.44 10.51
C LEU A 321 15.68 -14.92 10.62
N SER A 322 14.65 -14.28 10.05
CA SER A 322 14.50 -12.83 10.11
C SER A 322 14.41 -12.31 11.55
N VAL A 323 13.67 -13.01 12.41
CA VAL A 323 13.51 -12.66 13.82
C VAL A 323 14.81 -12.91 14.59
N ALA A 324 15.50 -14.02 14.30
CA ALA A 324 16.81 -14.31 14.88
C ALA A 324 17.82 -13.17 14.62
N ARG A 325 17.92 -12.73 13.36
CA ARG A 325 18.81 -11.63 12.93
C ARG A 325 18.43 -10.30 13.56
N GLN A 326 17.15 -9.95 13.56
CA GLN A 326 16.66 -8.69 14.14
C GLN A 326 16.92 -8.58 15.65
N ASN A 327 17.02 -9.71 16.35
CA ASN A 327 17.21 -9.77 17.80
C ASN A 327 18.62 -10.24 18.20
N ASN A 328 19.57 -10.28 17.26
CA ASN A 328 20.96 -10.72 17.47
C ASN A 328 21.07 -12.08 18.19
N LEU A 329 20.17 -13.00 17.87
CA LEU A 329 20.20 -14.36 18.41
C LEU A 329 21.17 -15.23 17.61
N ARG A 330 21.80 -16.22 18.26
CA ARG A 330 22.49 -17.29 17.56
C ARG A 330 21.44 -18.24 16.98
N TYR A 331 21.75 -18.91 15.88
CA TYR A 331 20.81 -19.83 15.26
C TYR A 331 21.51 -20.97 14.52
N VAL A 332 20.81 -22.10 14.43
CA VAL A 332 21.14 -23.20 13.53
C VAL A 332 20.21 -23.11 12.32
N VAL A 333 20.80 -22.97 11.14
CA VAL A 333 20.08 -23.13 9.87
C VAL A 333 19.74 -24.61 9.71
N LEU A 334 18.46 -24.93 9.60
CA LEU A 334 17.96 -26.28 9.37
C LEU A 334 18.06 -26.62 7.87
N PRO A 335 18.14 -27.92 7.48
CA PRO A 335 18.15 -28.32 6.07
C PRO A 335 16.99 -27.74 5.27
N GLU A 336 17.21 -27.39 3.99
CA GLU A 336 16.17 -26.85 3.13
C GLU A 336 15.00 -27.82 2.96
N GLU A 337 15.23 -29.12 3.09
CA GLU A 337 14.21 -30.18 3.08
C GLU A 337 13.16 -30.02 4.19
N VAL A 338 13.48 -29.33 5.28
CA VAL A 338 12.59 -29.24 6.45
C VAL A 338 12.24 -27.82 6.86
N ASN A 339 13.11 -26.85 6.56
CA ASN A 339 13.03 -25.48 7.09
C ASN A 339 11.99 -24.56 6.41
N LEU A 340 11.24 -25.11 5.44
CA LEU A 340 10.19 -24.44 4.69
C LEU A 340 10.68 -23.28 3.80
N SER A 341 11.96 -23.18 3.47
CA SER A 341 12.50 -22.01 2.74
C SER A 341 12.40 -22.12 1.21
N SER A 342 12.33 -23.34 0.67
CA SER A 342 12.72 -23.61 -0.71
C SER A 342 11.58 -24.19 -1.54
N THR A 343 11.32 -23.59 -2.70
CA THR A 343 10.31 -24.08 -3.65
C THR A 343 10.64 -25.46 -4.21
N LYS A 344 11.93 -25.86 -4.23
CA LYS A 344 12.40 -27.19 -4.64
C LYS A 344 11.77 -28.31 -3.82
N TYR A 345 11.47 -28.06 -2.55
CA TYR A 345 10.93 -29.05 -1.62
C TYR A 345 9.43 -28.83 -1.34
N ALA A 346 8.74 -28.02 -2.14
CA ALA A 346 7.32 -27.70 -1.93
C ALA A 346 6.43 -28.96 -1.83
N ASP A 347 6.65 -29.96 -2.68
CA ASP A 347 5.90 -31.22 -2.61
C ASP A 347 6.27 -32.06 -1.39
N PHE A 348 7.53 -32.01 -0.97
CA PHE A 348 7.95 -32.68 0.25
C PHE A 348 7.31 -32.02 1.48
N TYR A 349 7.24 -30.70 1.55
CA TYR A 349 6.63 -29.98 2.67
C TYR A 349 5.15 -30.34 2.90
N LYS A 350 4.40 -30.68 1.84
CA LYS A 350 2.99 -31.14 1.93
C LYS A 350 2.80 -32.42 2.75
N ASN A 351 3.89 -33.13 3.06
CA ASN A 351 3.89 -34.31 3.93
C ASN A 351 3.72 -33.98 5.41
N ALA A 352 3.70 -32.71 5.79
CA ALA A 352 3.42 -32.25 7.15
C ALA A 352 2.13 -31.43 7.21
N ARG A 353 1.33 -31.67 8.26
CA ARG A 353 0.02 -31.04 8.48
C ARG A 353 -0.23 -30.77 9.96
N VAL A 354 -0.73 -29.59 10.28
CA VAL A 354 -1.06 -29.18 11.64
C VAL A 354 -2.44 -28.53 11.63
N ALA A 355 -3.34 -28.95 12.51
CA ALA A 355 -4.65 -28.31 12.64
C ALA A 355 -4.56 -27.14 13.63
N THR A 356 -4.99 -25.96 13.21
CA THR A 356 -5.08 -24.74 14.04
C THR A 356 -6.53 -24.29 14.19
N VAL A 357 -6.82 -23.39 15.11
CA VAL A 357 -8.13 -22.73 15.21
C VAL A 357 -8.44 -21.93 13.93
N GLY A 358 -9.69 -22.02 13.46
CA GLY A 358 -10.19 -21.28 12.29
C GLY A 358 -10.83 -19.94 12.64
N THR A 359 -11.27 -19.20 11.61
CA THR A 359 -11.84 -17.85 11.75
C THR A 359 -13.21 -17.82 12.42
N SER A 360 -13.88 -18.96 12.55
CA SER A 360 -15.17 -19.09 13.24
C SER A 360 -15.01 -19.95 14.50
N PRO A 361 -15.67 -19.62 15.63
CA PRO A 361 -15.57 -20.39 16.85
C PRO A 361 -15.84 -21.89 16.63
N GLY A 362 -14.94 -22.74 17.13
CA GLY A 362 -15.05 -24.20 17.01
C GLY A 362 -14.62 -24.76 15.65
N THR A 363 -14.28 -23.93 14.66
CA THR A 363 -13.71 -24.42 13.39
C THR A 363 -12.22 -24.66 13.52
N LYS A 364 -11.71 -25.63 12.76
CA LYS A 364 -10.28 -25.87 12.59
C LYS A 364 -9.90 -25.61 11.14
N VAL A 365 -8.69 -25.12 10.94
CA VAL A 365 -8.05 -24.97 9.63
C VAL A 365 -6.82 -25.86 9.60
N GLU A 366 -6.68 -26.63 8.53
CA GLU A 366 -5.49 -27.43 8.32
C GLU A 366 -4.40 -26.57 7.68
N GLN A 367 -3.28 -26.43 8.39
CA GLN A 367 -2.05 -25.83 7.89
C GLN A 367 -1.22 -26.93 7.25
N VAL A 368 -0.94 -26.77 5.95
CA VAL A 368 -0.12 -27.71 5.18
C VAL A 368 1.27 -27.09 4.99
N GLY A 369 2.33 -27.90 5.08
CA GLY A 369 3.69 -27.42 4.83
C GLY A 369 3.84 -26.85 3.42
N GLN A 370 4.38 -25.63 3.34
CA GLN A 370 4.61 -24.91 2.10
C GLN A 370 5.79 -23.94 2.22
N PRO A 371 6.45 -23.58 1.09
CA PRO A 371 7.57 -22.65 1.12
C PRO A 371 7.17 -21.27 1.65
N ILE A 372 8.01 -20.67 2.48
CA ILE A 372 7.87 -19.31 3.00
C ILE A 372 8.51 -18.35 2.00
N VAL A 373 7.83 -18.16 0.88
CA VAL A 373 8.34 -17.34 -0.23
C VAL A 373 7.42 -16.15 -0.46
N TYR A 374 8.02 -14.98 -0.35
CA TYR A 374 7.39 -13.69 -0.62
C TYR A 374 7.35 -13.42 -2.10
N ALA A 375 6.24 -12.86 -2.57
CA ALA A 375 6.08 -12.50 -3.96
C ALA A 375 5.32 -11.18 -4.13
N ILE A 376 5.56 -10.50 -5.25
CA ILE A 376 4.81 -9.31 -5.67
C ILE A 376 4.10 -9.53 -7.00
N THR A 377 3.01 -8.81 -7.21
CA THR A 377 2.37 -8.64 -8.52
C THR A 377 1.78 -7.24 -8.67
N ILE A 378 1.57 -6.81 -9.91
CA ILE A 378 0.83 -5.60 -10.26
C ILE A 378 -0.51 -6.04 -10.84
N PRO A 379 -1.65 -5.76 -10.19
CA PRO A 379 -2.96 -6.15 -10.71
C PRO A 379 -3.25 -5.58 -12.10
N ASN A 380 -3.99 -6.32 -12.92
CA ASN A 380 -4.43 -5.93 -14.26
C ASN A 380 -5.23 -4.62 -14.27
N ASN A 381 -5.91 -4.30 -13.17
CA ASN A 381 -6.70 -3.08 -12.96
C ASN A 381 -5.98 -2.02 -12.10
N ALA A 382 -4.66 -2.15 -11.88
CA ALA A 382 -3.85 -1.17 -11.15
C ALA A 382 -4.03 0.25 -11.72
N PRO A 383 -4.45 1.24 -10.91
CA PRO A 383 -4.62 2.63 -11.33
C PRO A 383 -3.38 3.27 -11.94
N ASN A 384 -2.20 2.99 -11.38
CA ASN A 384 -0.93 3.60 -11.72
C ASN A 384 0.16 2.54 -11.99
N LYS A 385 -0.04 1.77 -13.07
CA LYS A 385 0.91 0.72 -13.49
C LYS A 385 2.33 1.21 -13.71
N VAL A 386 2.49 2.45 -14.20
CA VAL A 386 3.82 3.00 -14.52
C VAL A 386 4.63 3.19 -13.24
N LEU A 387 4.08 3.88 -12.24
CA LEU A 387 4.80 4.09 -10.99
C LEU A 387 4.92 2.78 -10.19
N ALA A 388 3.94 1.88 -10.30
CA ALA A 388 4.00 0.56 -9.67
C ALA A 388 5.15 -0.27 -10.22
N LEU A 389 5.40 -0.18 -11.53
CA LEU A 389 6.52 -0.84 -12.20
C LEU A 389 7.86 -0.29 -11.70
N GLU A 390 7.98 1.03 -11.54
CA GLU A 390 9.19 1.64 -10.98
C GLU A 390 9.43 1.22 -9.52
N PHE A 391 8.37 1.13 -8.71
CA PHE A 391 8.48 0.63 -7.34
C PHE A 391 8.88 -0.85 -7.31
N ALA A 392 8.28 -1.68 -8.17
CA ALA A 392 8.64 -3.09 -8.31
C ALA A 392 10.10 -3.26 -8.75
N LYS A 393 10.61 -2.45 -9.69
CA LYS A 393 12.02 -2.46 -10.09
C LYS A 393 12.96 -2.18 -8.92
N MET A 394 12.68 -1.15 -8.11
CA MET A 394 13.47 -0.87 -6.91
C MET A 394 13.44 -2.08 -5.95
N MET A 395 12.25 -2.62 -5.71
CA MET A 395 12.05 -3.72 -4.77
C MET A 395 12.76 -5.01 -5.20
N LEU A 396 12.84 -5.29 -6.51
CA LEU A 396 13.56 -6.45 -7.05
C LEU A 396 15.07 -6.19 -7.29
N GLY A 397 15.47 -4.92 -7.40
CA GLY A 397 16.85 -4.48 -7.59
C GLY A 397 17.68 -4.49 -6.30
N GLN A 398 18.92 -3.98 -6.40
CA GLN A 398 19.90 -4.02 -5.30
C GLN A 398 19.39 -3.34 -4.02
N ASP A 399 18.80 -2.15 -4.13
CA ASP A 399 18.25 -1.42 -2.97
C ASP A 399 17.22 -2.28 -2.21
N GLY A 400 16.31 -2.94 -2.93
CA GLY A 400 15.32 -3.83 -2.34
C GLY A 400 15.95 -5.08 -1.71
N GLN A 401 16.94 -5.69 -2.36
CA GLN A 401 17.66 -6.85 -1.83
C GLN A 401 18.40 -6.51 -0.53
N ASP A 402 19.04 -5.34 -0.47
CA ASP A 402 19.74 -4.87 0.73
C ASP A 402 18.76 -4.58 1.88
N ILE A 403 17.62 -3.95 1.58
CA ILE A 403 16.57 -3.67 2.57
C ILE A 403 15.97 -4.98 3.10
N MET A 404 15.70 -5.97 2.25
CA MET A 404 15.21 -7.28 2.68
C MET A 404 16.23 -8.01 3.55
N THR A 405 17.51 -7.98 3.16
CA THR A 405 18.62 -8.56 3.93
C THR A 405 18.74 -7.92 5.30
N LYS A 406 18.67 -6.58 5.38
CA LYS A 406 18.66 -5.81 6.64
C LYS A 406 17.45 -6.18 7.51
N ALA A 407 16.30 -6.40 6.91
CA ALA A 407 15.11 -6.89 7.59
C ALA A 407 15.19 -8.39 7.96
N GLY A 408 16.29 -9.06 7.66
CA GLY A 408 16.53 -10.47 7.99
C GLY A 408 15.84 -11.46 7.05
N GLN A 409 15.18 -11.00 5.98
CA GLN A 409 14.68 -11.84 4.91
C GLN A 409 15.83 -12.22 3.97
N ILE A 410 15.71 -13.37 3.29
CA ILE A 410 16.72 -13.83 2.33
C ILE A 410 16.23 -13.45 0.93
N PRO A 411 16.90 -12.54 0.20
CA PRO A 411 16.50 -12.21 -1.17
C PRO A 411 16.65 -13.41 -2.11
N ILE A 412 15.77 -13.50 -3.10
CA ILE A 412 15.87 -14.44 -4.22
C ILE A 412 16.49 -13.66 -5.38
N VAL A 413 17.72 -14.02 -5.76
CA VAL A 413 18.52 -13.25 -6.74
C VAL A 413 19.01 -14.17 -7.88
N PRO A 414 18.62 -13.92 -9.14
CA PRO A 414 17.57 -12.99 -9.55
C PRO A 414 16.19 -13.44 -9.03
N ALA A 415 15.24 -12.50 -8.95
CA ALA A 415 13.86 -12.83 -8.60
C ALA A 415 13.31 -13.90 -9.55
N GLN A 416 12.52 -14.82 -9.02
CA GLN A 416 11.93 -15.92 -9.80
C GLN A 416 10.50 -15.58 -10.19
N PHE A 417 10.11 -15.85 -11.43
CA PHE A 417 8.76 -15.58 -11.92
C PHE A 417 7.98 -16.87 -12.13
N ASN A 418 6.66 -16.81 -11.96
CA ASN A 418 5.77 -17.92 -12.30
C ASN A 418 5.73 -18.20 -13.81
N ASP A 419 5.68 -17.13 -14.61
CA ASP A 419 5.73 -17.17 -16.07
C ASP A 419 6.47 -15.92 -16.57
N ALA A 420 7.76 -16.08 -16.88
CA ALA A 420 8.62 -15.00 -17.38
C ALA A 420 8.14 -14.40 -18.71
N SER A 421 7.27 -15.08 -19.48
CA SER A 421 6.70 -14.53 -20.72
C SER A 421 5.68 -13.43 -20.46
N LYS A 422 4.99 -13.47 -19.31
CA LYS A 422 3.92 -12.54 -18.90
C LYS A 422 4.43 -11.34 -18.11
N VAL A 423 5.67 -11.40 -17.62
CA VAL A 423 6.29 -10.33 -16.84
C VAL A 423 6.54 -9.10 -17.73
N PRO A 424 6.25 -7.87 -17.25
CA PRO A 424 6.61 -6.64 -17.95
C PRO A 424 8.11 -6.58 -18.28
N ALA A 425 8.46 -6.20 -19.51
CA ALA A 425 9.85 -6.22 -20.00
C ALA A 425 10.84 -5.46 -19.10
N GLY A 426 10.39 -4.39 -18.41
CA GLY A 426 11.22 -3.63 -17.49
C GLY A 426 11.56 -4.32 -16.16
N LEU A 427 11.00 -5.49 -15.86
CA LEU A 427 11.30 -6.29 -14.66
C LEU A 427 12.10 -7.56 -14.95
N LYS A 428 12.32 -7.90 -16.22
CA LYS A 428 12.99 -9.15 -16.62
C LYS A 428 14.49 -9.09 -16.41
#